data_AF-A0A951N5N5-F1
#
_entry.id   AF-A0A951N5N5-F1
#
_cell.length_a   1.000
_cell.length_b   1.000
_cell.length_c   1.000
_cell.angle_alpha   90.00
_cell.angle_beta   90.00
_cell.angle_gamma   90.00
#
_symmetry.space_group_name_H-M   'P 1'
#
loop_
_entity.id
_entity.type
_entity.pdbx_description
1 polymer ?
#
loop_
_entity_poly.entity_id
_entity_poly.type
_entity_poly.pdbx_seq_one_letter_code
_entity_poly.pdbx_strand_id
1 'polypeptide(L)'
;TGSKINNWNQIDPSFPNRPLKLYGAGTDSGTFDYFTGEINGEEGRSRSDYTASEDDNTLVQGVSRDVGALGYFGYAYYEENKSKLKLLEVNDGNGCVAPGPQTISSNKYQPLSRPLFIYIERKAAEKPEMQAFVKYMLDKGPELVQQVGYIPLPQPIYDAAKKRFEARTVGSVYKTEADSSKPLTALFK
;
A
#
# COMPACT_ATOMS: atom_id res chain seq x y z
N THR A 1 -17.75 9.27 14.80
CA THR A 1 -17.25 8.92 16.15
C THR A 1 -15.91 8.22 15.99
N GLY A 2 -14.98 8.36 16.93
CA GLY A 2 -13.64 7.81 16.78
C GLY A 2 -12.92 7.74 18.13
N SER A 3 -11.74 7.12 18.14
CA SER A 3 -10.88 7.02 19.34
C SER A 3 -10.68 8.39 19.98
N LYS A 4 -10.66 8.42 21.32
CA LYS A 4 -10.39 9.62 22.13
C LYS A 4 -8.96 9.66 22.66
N ILE A 5 -8.13 8.70 22.27
CA ILE A 5 -6.72 8.64 22.67
C ILE A 5 -5.98 9.82 22.05
N ASN A 6 -5.32 10.63 22.86
CA ASN A 6 -4.53 11.78 22.42
C ASN A 6 -3.14 11.83 23.10
N ASN A 7 -2.78 10.78 23.83
CA ASN A 7 -1.49 10.66 24.50
C ASN A 7 -0.98 9.21 24.43
N TRP A 8 0.33 9.04 24.31
CA TRP A 8 0.96 7.72 24.20
C TRP A 8 0.71 6.84 25.43
N ASN A 9 0.69 7.40 26.64
CA ASN A 9 0.45 6.63 27.86
C ASN A 9 -0.99 6.11 28.02
N GLN A 10 -1.93 6.55 27.17
CA GLN A 10 -3.29 6.01 27.11
C GLN A 10 -3.38 4.75 26.25
N ILE A 11 -2.39 4.51 25.37
CA ILE A 11 -2.26 3.28 24.60
C ILE A 11 -1.67 2.19 25.49
N ASP A 12 -0.56 2.52 26.15
CA ASP A 12 0.13 1.66 27.11
C ASP A 12 0.66 2.53 28.25
N PRO A 13 0.31 2.28 29.53
CA PRO A 13 0.77 3.08 30.66
C PRO A 13 2.30 3.16 30.83
N SER A 14 3.06 2.23 30.25
CA SER A 14 4.52 2.25 30.25
C SER A 14 5.11 3.25 29.25
N PHE A 15 4.33 3.70 28.27
CA PHE A 15 4.75 4.71 27.30
C PHE A 15 4.84 6.11 27.94
N PRO A 16 5.65 7.01 27.35
CA PRO A 16 5.81 8.36 27.90
C PRO A 16 4.48 9.13 27.90
N ASN A 17 4.29 9.98 28.92
CA ASN A 17 3.24 10.99 28.91
C ASN A 17 3.57 12.06 27.87
N ARG A 18 3.18 11.82 26.63
CA ARG A 18 3.50 12.63 25.46
C ARG A 18 2.28 12.73 24.55
N PRO A 19 1.93 13.94 24.08
CA PRO A 19 0.86 14.10 23.09
C PRO A 19 1.08 13.22 21.86
N LEU A 20 0.01 12.56 21.41
CA LEU A 20 -0.02 11.78 20.18
C LEU A 20 -0.54 12.70 19.06
N LYS A 21 0.38 13.19 18.23
CA LYS A 21 0.02 13.95 17.02
C LYS A 21 -0.16 12.99 15.85
N LEU A 22 -1.21 13.18 15.07
CA LEU A 22 -1.59 12.25 14.01
C LEU A 22 -1.52 12.93 12.64
N TYR A 23 -0.96 12.21 11.68
CA TYR A 23 -0.80 12.61 10.28
C TYR A 23 -1.33 11.50 9.38
N GLY A 24 -1.87 11.85 8.21
CA GLY A 24 -2.35 10.84 7.28
C GLY A 24 -2.78 11.42 5.95
N ALA A 25 -2.97 10.54 4.98
CA ALA A 25 -3.54 10.90 3.69
C ALA A 25 -4.91 11.57 3.87
N GLY A 26 -5.23 12.54 3.00
CA GLY A 26 -6.53 13.20 3.01
C GLY A 26 -7.67 12.31 2.53
N THR A 27 -8.90 12.76 2.73
CA THR A 27 -10.11 11.94 2.53
C THR A 27 -10.40 11.61 1.07
N ASP A 28 -9.76 12.30 0.13
CA ASP A 28 -9.92 12.05 -1.31
C ASP A 28 -8.87 11.04 -1.82
N SER A 29 -8.03 10.52 -0.93
CA SER A 29 -6.94 9.60 -1.24
C SER A 29 -7.36 8.13 -1.15
N GLY A 30 -7.04 7.34 -2.18
CA GLY A 30 -7.17 5.88 -2.11
C GLY A 30 -6.29 5.20 -1.04
N THR A 31 -5.29 5.92 -0.51
CA THR A 31 -4.53 5.49 0.67
C THR A 31 -5.35 5.63 1.96
N PHE A 32 -6.15 6.70 2.08
CA PHE A 32 -7.07 6.90 3.20
C PHE A 32 -8.17 5.84 3.21
N ASP A 33 -8.81 5.60 2.06
CA ASP A 33 -9.85 4.56 1.94
C ASP A 33 -9.31 3.19 2.32
N TYR A 34 -8.16 2.82 1.76
CA TYR A 34 -7.57 1.51 2.04
C TYR A 34 -7.12 1.35 3.49
N PHE A 35 -6.43 2.34 4.05
CA PHE A 35 -5.98 2.27 5.45
C PHE A 35 -7.17 2.16 6.40
N THR A 36 -8.23 2.95 6.20
CA THR A 36 -9.41 2.92 7.07
C THR A 36 -10.24 1.64 6.89
N GLY A 37 -10.37 1.14 5.66
CA GLY A 37 -10.98 -0.16 5.39
C GLY A 37 -10.28 -1.29 6.13
N GLU A 38 -8.95 -1.39 5.98
CA GLU A 38 -8.17 -2.51 6.53
C GLU A 38 -7.91 -2.39 8.04
N ILE A 39 -7.60 -1.19 8.55
CA ILE A 39 -7.23 -1.00 9.98
C ILE A 39 -8.44 -0.69 10.85
N ASN A 40 -9.42 0.05 10.33
CA ASN A 40 -10.58 0.50 11.11
C ASN A 40 -11.85 -0.30 10.80
N GLY A 41 -11.80 -1.19 9.80
CA GLY A 41 -12.85 -2.13 9.41
C GLY A 41 -13.93 -1.53 8.49
N GLU A 42 -13.78 -0.28 8.05
CA GLU A 42 -14.70 0.39 7.13
C GLU A 42 -14.00 1.57 6.44
N GLU A 43 -14.13 1.67 5.12
CA GLU A 43 -13.60 2.80 4.35
C GLU A 43 -14.19 4.12 4.86
N GLY A 44 -13.35 5.14 5.00
CA GLY A 44 -13.74 6.44 5.52
C GLY A 44 -13.90 6.52 7.04
N ARG A 45 -13.87 5.39 7.76
CA ARG A 45 -13.98 5.38 9.21
C ARG A 45 -12.67 5.85 9.82
N SER A 46 -12.56 7.15 10.08
CA SER A 46 -11.46 7.75 10.83
C SER A 46 -11.94 8.82 11.80
N ARG A 47 -11.09 9.14 12.78
CA ARG A 47 -11.22 10.38 13.54
C ARG A 47 -10.83 11.56 12.65
N SER A 48 -11.38 12.74 12.89
CA SER A 48 -11.15 13.94 12.07
C SER A 48 -10.07 14.88 12.61
N ASP A 49 -9.59 14.64 13.84
CA ASP A 49 -8.58 15.45 14.53
C ASP A 49 -7.15 14.93 14.26
N TYR A 50 -6.82 14.80 12.97
CA TYR A 50 -5.46 14.53 12.48
C TYR A 50 -5.11 15.56 11.40
N THR A 51 -3.82 15.75 11.13
CA THR A 51 -3.36 16.55 10.00
C THR A 51 -3.43 15.72 8.73
N ALA A 52 -4.45 16.01 7.91
CA ALA A 52 -4.64 15.44 6.59
C ALA A 52 -3.82 16.18 5.53
N SER A 53 -3.26 15.46 4.56
CA SER A 53 -2.65 16.05 3.36
C SER A 53 -2.74 15.11 2.17
N GLU A 54 -2.89 15.68 0.98
CA GLU A 54 -2.73 14.94 -0.30
C GLU A 54 -1.27 14.88 -0.75
N ASP A 55 -0.37 15.60 -0.07
CA ASP A 55 1.07 15.57 -0.31
C ASP A 55 1.78 14.79 0.81
N ASP A 56 2.19 13.57 0.48
CA ASP A 56 2.90 12.68 1.42
C ASP A 56 4.22 13.29 1.93
N ASN A 57 4.88 14.20 1.19
CA ASN A 57 6.07 14.90 1.71
C ASN A 57 5.73 15.83 2.87
N THR A 58 4.56 16.44 2.85
CA THR A 58 4.06 17.24 3.97
C THR A 58 3.83 16.35 5.20
N LEU A 59 3.33 15.13 5.01
CA LEU A 59 3.17 14.15 6.09
C LEU A 59 4.52 13.67 6.66
N VAL A 60 5.49 13.38 5.80
CA VAL A 60 6.88 13.05 6.20
C VAL A 60 7.47 14.18 7.04
N GLN A 61 7.31 15.43 6.62
CA GLN A 61 7.82 16.58 7.39
C GLN A 61 7.14 16.71 8.75
N GLY A 62 5.82 16.50 8.81
CA GLY A 62 5.07 16.49 10.05
C GLY A 62 5.58 15.43 11.02
N VAL A 63 5.62 14.17 10.58
CA VAL A 63 6.03 13.03 11.42
C VAL A 63 7.49 13.15 11.87
N SER A 64 8.39 13.61 11.00
CA SER A 64 9.82 13.72 11.34
C SER A 64 10.16 14.87 12.28
N ARG A 65 9.36 15.95 12.33
CA ARG A 65 9.61 17.11 13.18
C ARG A 65 8.92 17.00 14.53
N ASP A 66 7.72 16.43 14.54
CA ASP A 66 6.89 16.42 15.73
C ASP A 66 7.18 15.20 16.61
N VAL A 67 7.81 15.46 17.75
CA VAL A 67 8.17 14.42 18.71
C VAL A 67 6.91 13.70 19.21
N GLY A 68 6.82 12.39 18.96
CA GLY A 68 5.65 11.58 19.30
C GLY A 68 4.55 11.57 18.24
N ALA A 69 4.82 12.09 17.04
CA ALA A 69 3.92 11.97 15.92
C ALA A 69 3.83 10.52 15.39
N LEU A 70 2.65 10.19 14.86
CA LEU A 70 2.37 8.97 14.12
C LEU A 70 1.67 9.35 12.82
N GLY A 71 1.98 8.66 11.73
CA GLY A 71 1.20 8.80 10.51
C GLY A 71 1.33 7.62 9.57
N TYR A 72 0.51 7.64 8.52
CA TYR A 72 0.50 6.66 7.46
C TYR A 72 0.53 7.35 6.09
N PHE A 73 1.32 6.82 5.17
CA PHE A 73 1.53 7.31 3.80
C PHE A 73 2.26 6.23 2.98
N GLY A 74 2.48 6.48 1.68
CA GLY A 74 3.12 5.52 0.78
C GLY A 74 4.54 5.10 1.22
N TYR A 75 4.86 3.81 1.11
CA TYR A 75 6.16 3.24 1.51
C TYR A 75 7.38 3.92 0.85
N ALA A 76 7.26 4.36 -0.40
CA ALA A 76 8.32 5.05 -1.14
C ALA A 76 8.83 6.30 -0.40
N TYR A 77 7.95 7.07 0.22
CA TYR A 77 8.31 8.27 0.97
C TYR A 77 9.10 7.97 2.23
N TYR A 78 8.86 6.81 2.85
CA TYR A 78 9.74 6.31 3.91
C TYR A 78 11.11 5.93 3.36
N GLU A 79 11.17 5.21 2.23
CA GLU A 79 12.45 4.78 1.64
C GLU A 79 13.37 5.97 1.32
N GLU A 80 12.82 7.09 0.89
CA GLU A 80 13.54 8.33 0.63
C GLU A 80 13.95 9.10 1.91
N ASN A 81 13.32 8.78 3.06
CA ASN A 81 13.48 9.51 4.32
C ASN A 81 13.81 8.61 5.52
N LYS A 82 14.46 7.45 5.31
CA LYS A 82 14.80 6.46 6.35
C LYS A 82 15.52 7.04 7.56
N SER A 83 16.37 8.03 7.36
CA SER A 83 17.13 8.67 8.44
C SER A 83 16.27 9.55 9.37
N LYS A 84 15.04 9.89 8.94
CA LYS A 84 14.14 10.81 9.64
C LYS A 84 12.93 10.11 10.25
N LEU A 85 12.64 8.88 9.83
CA LEU A 85 11.40 8.18 10.14
C LEU A 85 11.68 6.82 10.76
N LYS A 86 10.76 6.38 11.61
CA LYS A 86 10.77 5.03 12.19
C LYS A 86 9.56 4.28 11.67
N LEU A 87 9.78 3.12 11.05
CA LEU A 87 8.70 2.22 10.67
C LEU A 87 8.11 1.52 11.89
N LEU A 88 6.81 1.24 11.79
CA LEU A 88 6.11 0.33 12.69
C LEU A 88 5.80 -0.96 11.94
N GLU A 89 5.91 -2.07 12.66
CA GLU A 89 5.46 -3.36 12.18
C GLU A 89 3.94 -3.49 12.35
N VAL A 90 3.31 -4.25 11.46
CA VAL A 90 1.87 -4.50 11.50
C VAL A 90 1.65 -5.95 11.89
N ASN A 91 0.71 -6.18 12.81
CA ASN A 91 0.30 -7.51 13.22
C ASN A 91 -1.07 -7.84 12.63
N ASP A 92 -1.13 -8.85 11.76
CA ASP A 92 -2.34 -9.33 11.10
C ASP A 92 -3.00 -10.51 11.84
N GLY A 93 -2.55 -10.81 13.07
CA GLY A 93 -2.93 -12.00 13.84
C GLY A 93 -1.86 -13.09 13.82
N ASN A 94 -0.88 -13.03 12.91
CA ASN A 94 0.22 -14.00 12.80
C ASN A 94 1.58 -13.46 13.29
N GLY A 95 1.56 -12.33 14.01
CA GLY A 95 2.76 -11.66 14.52
C GLY A 95 3.09 -10.39 13.75
N CYS A 96 4.02 -9.61 14.30
CA CYS A 96 4.41 -8.33 13.73
C CYS A 96 5.32 -8.54 12.50
N VAL A 97 5.00 -7.85 11.40
CA VAL A 97 5.79 -7.85 10.16
C VAL A 97 6.13 -6.42 9.77
N ALA A 98 7.42 -6.14 9.55
CA ALA A 98 7.88 -4.86 9.03
C ALA A 98 7.58 -4.72 7.52
N PRO A 99 7.21 -3.51 7.04
CA PRO A 99 7.16 -3.25 5.60
C PRO A 99 8.57 -3.24 5.02
N GLY A 100 8.72 -3.84 3.84
CA GLY A 100 9.97 -3.91 3.11
C GLY A 100 9.79 -4.50 1.72
N PRO A 101 10.75 -4.33 0.79
CA PRO A 101 10.59 -4.84 -0.58
C PRO A 101 10.30 -6.34 -0.61
N GLN A 102 11.01 -7.10 0.22
CA GLN A 102 10.83 -8.55 0.33
C GLN A 102 9.45 -8.91 0.92
N THR A 103 9.07 -8.34 2.07
CA THR A 103 7.80 -8.68 2.73
C THR A 103 6.58 -8.23 1.92
N ILE A 104 6.68 -7.12 1.19
CA ILE A 104 5.64 -6.64 0.26
C ILE A 104 5.55 -7.56 -0.96
N SER A 105 6.67 -7.80 -1.67
CA SER A 105 6.67 -8.64 -2.88
C SER A 105 6.27 -10.10 -2.63
N SER A 106 6.47 -10.60 -1.41
CA SER A 106 6.14 -11.96 -1.01
C SER A 106 4.75 -12.11 -0.41
N ASN A 107 3.93 -11.05 -0.37
CA ASN A 107 2.61 -11.02 0.26
C ASN A 107 2.59 -11.16 1.80
N LYS A 108 3.72 -10.96 2.49
CA LYS A 108 3.82 -11.15 3.95
C LYS A 108 3.45 -9.91 4.75
N TYR A 109 3.58 -8.71 4.17
CA TYR A 109 3.20 -7.47 4.85
C TYR A 109 1.71 -7.19 4.63
N GLN A 110 0.86 -7.80 5.44
CA GLN A 110 -0.59 -7.69 5.37
C GLN A 110 -1.16 -6.98 6.61
N PRO A 111 -2.33 -6.31 6.51
CA PRO A 111 -3.11 -6.09 5.30
C PRO A 111 -2.64 -4.90 4.45
N LEU A 112 -1.61 -4.16 4.87
CA LEU A 112 -1.25 -2.87 4.25
C LEU A 112 -0.39 -2.95 2.98
N SER A 113 -0.39 -4.08 2.27
CA SER A 113 0.15 -4.18 0.91
C SER A 113 -0.82 -4.89 -0.03
N ARG A 114 -0.95 -4.33 -1.24
CA ARG A 114 -1.83 -4.86 -2.28
C ARG A 114 -1.19 -4.73 -3.67
N PRO A 115 -1.44 -5.67 -4.58
CA PRO A 115 -1.19 -5.44 -6.00
C PRO A 115 -2.11 -4.33 -6.52
N LEU A 116 -1.57 -3.52 -7.44
CA LEU A 116 -2.36 -2.56 -8.21
C LEU A 116 -2.79 -3.19 -9.54
N PHE A 117 -3.98 -2.82 -9.98
CA PHE A 117 -4.61 -3.37 -11.17
C PHE A 117 -4.77 -2.33 -12.27
N ILE A 118 -4.50 -2.76 -13.49
CA ILE A 118 -4.80 -2.01 -14.70
C ILE A 118 -5.88 -2.78 -15.45
N TYR A 119 -7.01 -2.12 -15.65
CA TYR A 119 -8.17 -2.68 -16.33
C TYR A 119 -8.16 -2.24 -17.78
N ILE A 120 -8.12 -3.21 -18.69
CA ILE A 120 -8.11 -2.96 -20.13
C ILE A 120 -9.43 -3.49 -20.70
N GLU A 121 -10.16 -2.62 -21.38
CA GLU A 121 -11.39 -3.00 -22.08
C GLU A 121 -11.06 -3.92 -23.26
N ARG A 122 -11.87 -4.97 -23.44
CA ARG A 122 -11.56 -6.05 -24.41
C ARG A 122 -11.46 -5.52 -25.84
N LYS A 123 -12.37 -4.66 -26.29
CA LYS A 123 -12.32 -4.11 -27.65
C LYS A 123 -11.11 -3.19 -27.83
N ALA A 124 -10.73 -2.42 -26.80
CA ALA A 124 -9.52 -1.60 -26.82
C ALA A 124 -8.26 -2.45 -26.98
N ALA A 125 -8.20 -3.64 -26.37
CA ALA A 125 -7.07 -4.57 -26.52
C ALA A 125 -6.82 -5.05 -27.96
N GLU A 126 -7.80 -4.91 -28.88
CA GLU A 126 -7.59 -5.24 -30.29
C GLU A 126 -6.82 -4.16 -31.06
N LYS A 127 -6.79 -2.92 -30.55
CA LYS A 127 -6.14 -1.80 -31.23
C LYS A 127 -4.61 -1.94 -31.17
N PRO A 128 -3.88 -1.77 -32.28
CA PRO A 128 -2.41 -1.91 -32.31
C PRO A 128 -1.68 -1.06 -31.27
N GLU A 129 -2.12 0.18 -31.07
CA GLU A 129 -1.55 1.11 -30.09
C GLU A 129 -1.73 0.62 -28.64
N MET A 130 -2.87 0.00 -28.32
CA MET A 130 -3.13 -0.55 -27.00
C MET A 130 -2.28 -1.80 -26.77
N GLN A 131 -2.15 -2.66 -27.78
CA GLN A 131 -1.26 -3.83 -27.69
C GLN A 131 0.19 -3.42 -27.45
N ALA A 132 0.67 -2.41 -28.18
CA ALA A 132 2.01 -1.86 -28.01
C ALA A 132 2.20 -1.28 -26.60
N PHE A 133 1.24 -0.49 -26.11
CA PHE A 133 1.29 0.09 -24.77
C PHE A 133 1.34 -0.98 -23.68
N VAL A 134 0.43 -1.96 -23.70
CA VAL A 134 0.36 -3.00 -22.67
C VAL A 134 1.59 -3.89 -22.71
N LYS A 135 2.09 -4.24 -23.91
CA LYS A 135 3.33 -5.00 -24.06
C LYS A 135 4.52 -4.22 -23.49
N TYR A 136 4.64 -2.93 -23.80
CA TYR A 136 5.70 -2.08 -23.24
C TYR A 136 5.62 -2.02 -21.72
N MET A 137 4.42 -1.78 -21.18
CA MET A 137 4.18 -1.70 -19.74
C MET A 137 4.55 -3.01 -19.02
N LEU A 138 4.22 -4.17 -19.58
CA LEU A 138 4.57 -5.46 -18.99
C LEU A 138 6.07 -5.79 -19.15
N ASP A 139 6.66 -5.48 -20.29
CA ASP A 139 8.09 -5.75 -20.56
C ASP A 139 9.02 -4.82 -19.77
N LYS A 140 8.63 -3.55 -19.58
CA LYS A 140 9.42 -2.52 -18.86
C LYS A 140 8.97 -2.27 -17.43
N GLY A 141 7.79 -2.77 -17.06
CA GLY A 141 7.21 -2.63 -15.72
C GLY A 141 8.16 -2.96 -14.58
N PRO A 142 8.84 -4.13 -14.57
CA PRO A 142 9.74 -4.49 -13.47
C PRO A 142 10.82 -3.44 -13.15
N GLU A 143 11.30 -2.72 -14.18
CA GLU A 143 12.32 -1.67 -14.07
C GLU A 143 11.68 -0.33 -13.69
N LEU A 144 10.66 0.10 -14.43
CA LEU A 144 10.10 1.46 -14.32
C LEU A 144 9.36 1.69 -13.00
N VAL A 145 8.66 0.67 -12.46
CA VAL A 145 7.90 0.84 -11.21
C VAL A 145 8.82 1.12 -10.02
N GLN A 146 10.03 0.57 -10.02
CA GLN A 146 11.04 0.84 -8.99
C GLN A 146 11.49 2.29 -9.00
N GLN A 147 11.60 2.91 -10.18
CA GLN A 147 12.06 4.29 -10.33
C GLN A 147 11.07 5.30 -9.72
N VAL A 148 9.81 4.91 -9.58
CA VAL A 148 8.74 5.72 -8.97
C VAL A 148 8.33 5.18 -7.58
N GLY A 149 9.14 4.30 -6.98
CA GLY A 149 8.99 3.87 -5.59
C GLY A 149 8.02 2.70 -5.33
N TYR A 150 7.49 2.07 -6.38
CA TYR A 150 6.69 0.85 -6.24
C TYR A 150 7.57 -0.41 -6.20
N ILE A 151 7.08 -1.44 -5.52
CA ILE A 151 7.71 -2.76 -5.50
C ILE A 151 7.25 -3.56 -6.72
N PRO A 152 8.16 -4.05 -7.57
CA PRO A 152 7.79 -4.83 -8.75
C PRO A 152 7.15 -6.15 -8.34
N LEU A 153 6.22 -6.63 -9.16
CA LEU A 153 5.66 -7.97 -8.99
C LEU A 153 6.75 -9.03 -9.31
N PRO A 154 6.64 -10.25 -8.76
CA PRO A 154 7.48 -11.35 -9.18
C PRO A 154 7.37 -11.60 -10.71
N GLN A 155 8.50 -11.89 -11.37
CA GLN A 155 8.55 -12.13 -12.83
C GLN A 155 7.49 -13.12 -13.35
N PRO A 156 7.18 -14.24 -12.66
CA PRO A 156 6.12 -15.16 -13.12
C PRO A 156 4.75 -14.50 -13.28
N ILE A 157 4.45 -13.43 -12.52
CA ILE A 157 3.18 -12.69 -12.63
C ILE A 157 3.16 -11.83 -13.90
N TYR A 158 4.28 -11.19 -14.25
CA TYR A 158 4.40 -10.45 -15.52
C TYR A 158 4.24 -11.39 -16.72
N ASP A 159 4.88 -12.56 -16.68
CA ASP A 159 4.78 -13.56 -17.74
C ASP A 159 3.34 -14.09 -17.89
N ALA A 160 2.67 -14.34 -16.77
CA ALA A 160 1.27 -14.78 -16.75
C ALA A 160 0.31 -13.68 -17.24
N ALA A 161 0.52 -12.43 -16.84
CA ALA A 161 -0.25 -11.27 -17.32
C ALA A 161 -0.10 -11.08 -18.83
N LYS A 162 1.11 -11.24 -19.37
CA LYS A 162 1.39 -11.16 -20.81
C LYS A 162 0.64 -12.24 -21.60
N LYS A 163 0.76 -13.50 -21.18
CA LYS A 163 0.02 -14.63 -21.79
C LYS A 163 -1.49 -14.40 -21.74
N ARG A 164 -2.00 -13.92 -20.60
CA ARG A 164 -3.43 -13.63 -20.41
C ARG A 164 -3.92 -12.54 -21.36
N PHE A 165 -3.14 -11.47 -21.51
CA PHE A 165 -3.44 -10.37 -22.42
C PHE A 165 -3.42 -10.83 -23.88
N GLU A 166 -2.39 -11.56 -24.30
CA GLU A 166 -2.27 -12.15 -25.65
C GLU A 166 -3.44 -13.08 -25.97
N ALA A 167 -3.87 -13.89 -25.00
CA ALA A 167 -5.03 -14.78 -25.13
C ALA A 167 -6.40 -14.07 -25.01
N ARG A 168 -6.44 -12.75 -24.81
CA ARG A 168 -7.68 -11.95 -24.61
C ARG A 168 -8.58 -12.50 -23.52
N THR A 169 -7.99 -13.09 -22.48
CA THR A 169 -8.77 -13.72 -21.41
C THR A 169 -9.36 -12.67 -20.49
N VAL A 170 -10.68 -12.66 -20.35
CA VAL A 170 -11.44 -11.71 -19.53
C VAL A 170 -11.72 -12.24 -18.12
N GLY A 171 -12.13 -11.36 -17.21
CA GLY A 171 -12.51 -11.69 -15.83
C GLY A 171 -11.38 -11.49 -14.81
N SER A 172 -11.67 -11.81 -13.55
CA SER A 172 -10.79 -11.57 -12.40
C SER A 172 -9.52 -12.42 -12.44
N VAL A 173 -8.39 -11.81 -12.09
CA VAL A 173 -7.06 -12.45 -12.13
C VAL A 173 -6.50 -12.79 -10.75
N TYR A 174 -7.09 -12.26 -9.67
CA TYR A 174 -6.76 -12.66 -8.30
C TYR A 174 -7.92 -13.41 -7.63
N LYS A 175 -7.57 -14.31 -6.71
CA LYS A 175 -8.52 -14.82 -5.72
C LYS A 175 -8.96 -13.68 -4.80
N THR A 176 -10.24 -13.66 -4.44
CA THR A 176 -10.86 -12.60 -3.62
C THR A 176 -10.51 -12.70 -2.15
N GLU A 177 -9.89 -13.79 -1.71
CA GLU A 177 -9.49 -13.98 -0.32
C GLU A 177 -8.05 -13.51 -0.14
N ALA A 178 -7.88 -12.50 0.73
CA ALA A 178 -6.56 -12.12 1.24
C ALA A 178 -6.03 -13.29 2.07
N ASP A 179 -4.95 -13.92 1.60
CA ASP A 179 -4.29 -15.02 2.30
C ASP A 179 -2.79 -14.71 2.38
N SER A 180 -2.37 -14.11 3.49
CA SER A 180 -0.98 -13.75 3.76
C SER A 180 -0.03 -14.96 3.83
N SER A 181 -0.59 -16.18 3.97
CA SER A 181 0.19 -17.42 3.94
C SER A 181 0.58 -17.86 2.53
N LYS A 182 -0.07 -17.31 1.49
CA LYS A 182 0.21 -17.64 0.09
C LYS A 182 1.02 -16.54 -0.59
N PRO A 183 2.02 -16.91 -1.41
CA PRO A 183 2.74 -15.93 -2.22
C PRO A 183 1.81 -15.33 -3.28
N LEU A 184 2.11 -14.11 -3.74
CA LEU A 184 1.34 -13.42 -4.79
C LEU A 184 1.12 -14.28 -6.04
N THR A 185 2.12 -15.09 -6.41
CA THR A 185 2.04 -16.01 -7.56
C THR A 185 0.95 -17.07 -7.41
N ALA A 186 0.62 -17.50 -6.19
CA ALA A 186 -0.44 -18.47 -5.93
C ALA A 186 -1.85 -17.84 -5.84
N LEU A 187 -1.89 -16.51 -5.72
CA LEU A 187 -3.13 -15.73 -5.75
C LEU A 187 -3.52 -15.34 -7.19
N PHE A 188 -2.54 -15.28 -8.10
CA PHE A 188 -2.74 -15.06 -9.53
C PHE A 188 -3.35 -16.32 -10.19
N LYS A 189 -4.47 -16.15 -10.90
CA LYS A 189 -5.24 -17.21 -11.59
C LYS A 189 -4.88 -17.32 -13.06
#